data_AF-M0AR14-F1
#
_entry.id   AF-M0AR14-F1
#
_cell.length_a   1.000
_cell.length_b   1.000
_cell.length_c   1.000
_cell.angle_alpha   90.00
_cell.angle_beta   90.00
_cell.angle_gamma   90.00
#
_symmetry.space_group_name_H-M   'P 1'
#
loop_
_entity.id
_entity.type
_entity.pdbx_description
1 polymer ?
#
loop_
_entity_poly.entity_id
_entity_poly.type
_entity_poly.pdbx_seq_one_letter_code
_entity_poly.pdbx_strand_id
1 'polypeptide(L)'
;MTGISISGFDGLLDSLDYRTSGTVQYTVRAGVDYAIYVEYGTSKMQAQPFLRPAVEEAVRDLDRIIGSDLDPDTIADTLANEIADNAQSRAPVDTGALRDSIEVEKQ
;
A
#
# COMPACT_ATOMS: atom_id res chain seq x y z
N MET A 1 -8.10 12.45 16.75
CA MET A 1 -7.53 11.71 15.61
C MET A 1 -7.00 12.72 14.63
N THR A 2 -5.68 12.87 14.54
CA THR A 2 -5.03 13.86 13.67
C THR A 2 -4.35 13.11 12.54
N GLY A 3 -4.97 13.14 11.35
CA GLY A 3 -4.36 12.68 10.11
C GLY A 3 -3.39 13.74 9.60
N ILE A 4 -2.22 13.30 9.12
CA ILE A 4 -1.23 14.17 8.48
C ILE A 4 -1.68 14.39 7.03
N SER A 5 -2.07 15.62 6.70
CA SER A 5 -2.26 16.05 5.31
C SER A 5 -0.91 16.42 4.72
N ILE A 6 -0.39 15.59 3.79
CA ILE A 6 0.78 15.94 2.96
C ILE A 6 0.26 16.63 1.69
N SER A 7 0.26 17.96 1.74
CA SER A 7 0.04 18.84 0.60
C SER A 7 1.24 18.76 -0.35
N GLY A 8 1.14 17.89 -1.35
CA GLY A 8 2.15 17.72 -2.40
C GLY A 8 1.77 16.74 -3.51
N PHE A 9 0.64 16.04 -3.37
CA PHE A 9 0.15 15.02 -4.31
C PHE A 9 -1.22 15.40 -4.93
N ASP A 10 -1.56 16.69 -4.93
CA ASP A 10 -2.88 17.22 -5.33
C ASP A 10 -3.10 17.25 -6.86
N GLY A 11 -2.03 17.08 -7.65
CA GLY A 11 -2.10 17.16 -9.12
C GLY A 11 -2.14 15.82 -9.86
N LEU A 12 -1.88 14.69 -9.18
CA LEU A 12 -1.88 13.37 -9.81
C LEU A 12 -3.14 12.54 -9.50
N LEU A 13 -3.91 12.93 -8.48
CA LEU A 13 -5.15 12.24 -8.11
C LEU A 13 -6.37 12.73 -8.90
N ASP A 14 -6.30 13.92 -9.50
CA ASP A 14 -7.39 14.51 -10.31
C ASP A 14 -7.57 13.81 -11.67
N SER A 15 -6.60 13.01 -12.12
CA SER A 15 -6.69 12.28 -13.40
C SER A 15 -7.28 10.86 -13.29
N LEU A 16 -7.50 10.36 -12.06
CA LEU A 16 -8.08 9.04 -11.81
C LEU A 16 -9.55 9.10 -11.39
N ASP A 17 -10.19 10.27 -11.40
CA ASP A 17 -11.64 10.40 -11.25
C ASP A 17 -12.38 10.09 -12.58
N TYR A 18 -11.97 9.02 -13.26
CA TYR A 18 -12.71 8.50 -14.40
C TYR A 18 -13.85 7.60 -13.90
N ARG A 19 -14.96 8.28 -13.59
CA ARG A 19 -16.33 7.76 -13.57
C ARG A 19 -16.64 6.71 -12.51
N THR A 20 -17.27 7.20 -11.45
CA THR A 20 -18.26 6.51 -10.63
C THR A 20 -19.05 5.42 -11.39
N SER A 21 -18.70 4.16 -11.13
CA SER A 21 -19.62 3.02 -11.16
C SER A 21 -19.02 1.91 -10.30
N GLY A 22 -19.17 2.03 -8.97
CA GLY A 22 -18.81 0.98 -8.01
C GLY A 22 -17.32 0.71 -7.89
N THR A 23 -16.52 1.71 -7.49
CA THR A 23 -15.11 1.49 -7.18
C THR A 23 -15.00 0.62 -5.94
N VAL A 24 -14.68 -0.66 -6.11
CA VAL A 24 -14.25 -1.49 -4.99
C VAL A 24 -12.93 -0.94 -4.48
N GLN A 25 -12.93 -0.50 -3.22
CA GLN A 25 -11.74 0.08 -2.60
C GLN A 25 -11.03 -0.98 -1.77
N TYR A 26 -9.74 -1.18 -2.04
CA TYR A 26 -8.88 -2.03 -1.21
C TYR A 26 -7.98 -1.14 -0.35
N THR A 27 -7.84 -1.49 0.93
CA THR A 27 -6.97 -0.82 1.88
C THR A 27 -5.93 -1.81 2.37
N VAL A 28 -4.65 -1.50 2.14
CA VAL A 28 -3.53 -2.26 2.71
C VAL A 28 -3.07 -1.55 3.98
N ARG A 29 -3.05 -2.25 5.11
CA ARG A 29 -2.63 -1.68 6.39
C ARG A 29 -1.70 -2.60 7.17
N ALA A 30 -0.81 -1.99 7.94
CA ALA A 30 -0.11 -2.67 9.02
C ALA A 30 -0.96 -2.59 10.30
N GLY A 31 -1.21 -3.74 10.93
CA GLY A 31 -2.09 -3.86 12.09
C GLY A 31 -1.49 -3.44 13.42
N VAL A 32 -0.18 -3.15 13.47
CA VAL A 32 0.54 -2.75 14.69
C VAL A 32 0.80 -1.25 14.74
N ASP A 33 0.56 -0.62 15.90
CA ASP A 33 0.69 0.82 16.09
C ASP A 33 2.11 1.34 15.82
N TYR A 34 3.13 0.53 16.11
CA TYR A 34 4.52 0.93 15.94
C TYR A 34 5.01 0.87 14.48
N ALA A 35 4.21 0.34 13.54
CA ALA A 35 4.57 0.22 12.13
C ALA A 35 4.99 1.55 11.52
N ILE A 36 4.33 2.66 11.89
CA ILE A 36 4.65 4.00 11.40
C ILE A 36 6.06 4.44 11.79
N TYR A 37 6.51 4.09 13.00
CA TYR A 37 7.84 4.42 13.47
C TYR A 37 8.92 3.57 12.80
N VAL A 38 8.56 2.38 12.30
CA VAL A 38 9.44 1.53 11.50
C VAL A 38 9.58 2.12 10.09
N GLU A 39 8.46 2.44 9.43
CA GLU A 39 8.44 2.97 8.06
C GLU A 39 9.23 4.28 7.92
N TYR A 40 9.05 5.22 8.87
CA TYR A 40 9.66 6.56 8.80
C TYR A 40 10.89 6.75 9.69
N GLY A 41 11.16 5.80 10.58
CA GLY A 41 12.24 5.92 11.57
C GLY A 41 11.89 6.87 12.72
N THR A 42 12.83 6.98 13.67
CA THR A 42 12.72 7.85 14.85
C THR A 42 14.07 8.53 15.13
N SER A 43 14.13 9.40 16.14
CA SER A 43 15.39 9.98 16.59
C SER A 43 16.42 8.95 17.08
N LYS A 44 15.99 7.72 17.40
CA LYS A 44 16.82 6.65 17.95
C LYS A 44 17.04 5.49 16.97
N MET A 45 16.34 5.46 15.84
CA MET A 45 16.34 4.34 14.89
C MET A 45 16.17 4.86 13.46
N GLN A 46 16.99 4.38 12.53
CA GLN A 46 16.82 4.71 11.12
C GLN A 46 15.50 4.14 10.56
N ALA A 47 14.98 4.78 9.52
CA ALA A 47 13.81 4.31 8.80
C ALA A 47 14.08 2.95 8.13
N GLN A 48 13.14 2.03 8.25
CA GLN A 48 13.12 0.75 7.57
C GLN A 48 11.82 0.66 6.76
N PRO A 49 11.74 1.39 5.63
CA PRO A 49 10.52 1.46 4.83
C PRO A 49 10.22 0.10 4.21
N PHE A 50 8.97 -0.34 4.34
CA PHE A 50 8.48 -1.61 3.83
C PHE A 50 7.21 -1.41 2.99
N LEU A 51 6.33 -0.48 3.36
CA LEU A 51 5.05 -0.28 2.70
C LEU A 51 5.18 0.63 1.47
N ARG A 52 5.83 1.80 1.60
CA ARG A 52 6.04 2.70 0.46
C ARG A 52 6.80 2.04 -0.70
N PRO A 53 7.95 1.35 -0.48
CA PRO A 53 8.64 0.70 -1.58
C PRO A 53 7.81 -0.41 -2.23
N ALA A 54 6.93 -1.10 -1.49
CA ALA A 54 6.02 -2.08 -2.06
C ALA A 54 4.98 -1.45 -2.99
N VAL A 55 4.42 -0.30 -2.61
CA VAL A 55 3.50 0.45 -3.48
C VAL A 55 4.21 0.96 -4.73
N GLU A 56 5.41 1.53 -4.58
CA GLU A 56 6.19 2.05 -5.72
C GLU A 56 6.54 0.94 -6.72
N GLU A 57 6.87 -0.25 -6.24
CA GLU A 57 7.13 -1.43 -7.06
C GLU A 57 5.86 -1.92 -7.76
N ALA A 58 4.76 -2.08 -7.03
CA ALA A 58 3.48 -2.50 -7.59
C ALA A 58 2.97 -1.54 -8.67
N VAL A 59 3.15 -0.23 -8.50
CA VAL A 59 2.80 0.78 -9.51
C VAL A 59 3.70 0.68 -10.75
N ARG A 60 4.99 0.38 -10.59
CA ARG A 60 5.90 0.14 -11.73
C ARG A 60 5.54 -1.13 -12.49
N ASP A 61 5.04 -2.13 -11.78
CA ASP A 61 4.71 -3.44 -12.32
C ASP A 61 3.27 -3.53 -12.82
N LEU A 62 2.45 -2.50 -12.55
CA LEU A 62 1.06 -2.40 -12.97
C LEU A 62 0.90 -2.59 -14.49
N ASP A 63 1.76 -1.95 -15.29
CA ASP A 63 1.76 -2.09 -16.75
C ASP A 63 1.99 -3.52 -17.23
N ARG A 64 2.66 -4.35 -16.40
CA ARG A 64 2.93 -5.77 -16.67
C ARG A 64 1.76 -6.67 -16.30
N ILE A 65 0.96 -6.26 -15.32
CA ILE A 65 -0.17 -7.00 -14.76
C ILE A 65 -1.45 -6.78 -15.59
N ILE A 66 -1.59 -5.62 -16.23
CA ILE A 66 -2.77 -5.30 -17.05
C ILE A 66 -2.70 -6.05 -18.39
N GLY A 67 -3.30 -7.25 -18.42
CA GLY A 67 -3.92 -7.76 -19.63
C GLY A 67 -5.17 -6.93 -19.94
N SER A 68 -5.40 -6.56 -21.20
CA SER A 68 -6.47 -5.66 -21.63
C SER A 68 -7.90 -6.12 -21.30
N ASP A 69 -8.07 -7.32 -20.77
CA ASP A 69 -9.36 -8.02 -20.66
C ASP A 69 -9.76 -8.36 -19.20
N LEU A 70 -9.05 -7.84 -18.19
CA LEU A 70 -9.37 -8.12 -16.78
C LEU A 70 -10.42 -7.15 -16.22
N ASP A 71 -11.34 -7.68 -15.41
CA ASP A 71 -12.29 -6.88 -14.64
C ASP A 71 -11.55 -5.96 -13.66
N PRO A 72 -11.93 -4.67 -13.55
CA PRO A 72 -11.26 -3.71 -12.67
C PRO A 72 -11.11 -4.18 -11.21
N ASP A 73 -12.12 -4.88 -10.69
CA ASP A 73 -12.11 -5.44 -9.34
C ASP A 73 -11.02 -6.50 -9.14
N THR A 74 -10.76 -7.31 -10.17
CA THR A 74 -9.72 -8.35 -10.16
C THR A 74 -8.34 -7.72 -10.21
N ILE A 75 -8.18 -6.64 -10.98
CA ILE A 75 -6.92 -5.89 -11.05
C ILE A 75 -6.62 -5.27 -9.68
N ALA A 76 -7.62 -4.62 -9.07
CA ALA A 76 -7.44 -3.99 -7.77
C ALA A 76 -7.16 -5.00 -6.64
N ASP A 77 -7.83 -6.15 -6.64
CA ASP A 77 -7.55 -7.24 -5.67
C ASP A 77 -6.13 -7.81 -5.85
N THR A 78 -5.75 -8.13 -7.09
CA THR A 78 -4.42 -8.65 -7.42
C THR A 78 -3.34 -7.66 -6.99
N LEU A 79 -3.53 -6.37 -7.31
CA LEU A 79 -2.58 -5.33 -6.96
C LEU A 79 -2.48 -5.14 -5.44
N ALA A 80 -3.61 -5.16 -4.72
CA ALA A 80 -3.60 -5.00 -3.28
C ALA A 80 -2.88 -6.16 -2.58
N ASN A 81 -3.10 -7.40 -3.04
CA ASN A 81 -2.39 -8.57 -2.54
C ASN A 81 -0.89 -8.51 -2.88
N GLU A 82 -0.52 -8.10 -4.09
CA GLU A 82 0.87 -7.92 -4.50
C GLU A 82 1.59 -6.86 -3.64
N ILE A 83 0.92 -5.75 -3.31
CA ILE A 83 1.46 -4.74 -2.39
C ILE A 83 1.67 -5.34 -1.00
N ALA A 84 0.70 -6.10 -0.49
CA ALA A 84 0.80 -6.74 0.82
C ALA A 84 1.97 -7.73 0.87
N ASP A 85 2.09 -8.60 -0.13
CA ASP A 85 3.17 -9.59 -0.24
C ASP A 85 4.55 -8.93 -0.31
N ASN A 86 4.68 -7.90 -1.15
CA ASN A 86 5.92 -7.13 -1.25
C ASN A 86 6.23 -6.42 0.07
N ALA A 87 5.23 -5.83 0.73
CA ALA A 87 5.42 -5.18 2.03
C ALA A 87 5.82 -6.18 3.12
N GLN A 88 5.23 -7.39 3.13
CA GLN A 88 5.61 -8.47 4.05
C GLN A 88 7.03 -8.95 3.82
N SER A 89 7.48 -9.06 2.57
CA SER A 89 8.85 -9.48 2.23
C SER A 89 9.92 -8.47 2.70
N ARG A 90 9.55 -7.20 2.78
CA ARG A 90 10.41 -6.07 3.16
C ARG A 90 10.34 -5.75 4.65
N ALA A 91 9.28 -6.19 5.33
CA ALA A 91 9.08 -5.91 6.74
C ALA A 91 10.16 -6.60 7.61
N PRO A 92 10.74 -5.90 8.60
CA PRO A 92 11.72 -6.50 9.50
C PRO A 92 11.11 -7.61 10.35
N VAL A 93 11.87 -8.69 10.54
CA VAL A 93 11.40 -9.95 11.14
C VAL A 93 11.97 -10.14 12.55
N ASP A 94 11.80 -9.15 13.43
CA ASP A 94 12.28 -9.25 14.82
C ASP A 94 11.50 -10.34 15.58
N THR A 95 10.18 -10.17 15.68
CA THR A 95 9.24 -11.14 16.26
C THR A 95 8.25 -11.69 15.24
N GLY A 96 8.27 -11.17 14.01
CA GLY A 96 7.29 -11.48 12.96
C GLY A 96 5.97 -10.70 13.08
N ALA A 97 5.65 -10.11 14.23
CA ALA A 97 4.37 -9.46 14.48
C ALA A 97 4.03 -8.32 13.51
N LEU A 98 5.02 -7.54 13.06
CA LEU A 98 4.80 -6.49 12.07
C LEU A 98 4.40 -7.09 10.72
N ARG A 99 5.21 -8.02 10.20
CA ARG A 99 4.97 -8.72 8.93
C ARG A 99 3.60 -9.38 8.94
N ASP A 100 3.32 -10.15 9.98
CA ASP A 100 2.09 -10.94 10.09
C ASP A 100 0.84 -10.06 10.30
N SER A 101 1.01 -8.78 10.59
CA SER A 101 -0.09 -7.81 10.73
C SER A 101 -0.43 -7.04 9.45
N ILE A 102 0.29 -7.27 8.36
CA ILE A 102 0.04 -6.60 7.08
C ILE A 102 -1.09 -7.35 6.38
N GLU A 103 -2.23 -6.68 6.22
CA GLU A 103 -3.46 -7.27 5.69
C GLU A 103 -4.09 -6.35 4.64
N VAL A 104 -4.89 -6.95 3.75
CA VAL A 104 -5.71 -6.29 2.74
C VAL A 104 -7.17 -6.35 3.17
N GLU A 105 -7.83 -5.20 3.21
CA GLU A 105 -9.26 -5.09 3.51
C GLU A 105 -10.01 -4.49 2.31
N LYS A 106 -11.09 -5.15 1.89
CA LYS A 106 -12.01 -4.67 0.85
C LYS A 106 -13.15 -3.88 1.50
N GLN A 107 -13.42 -2.66 1.00
CA GLN A 107 -14.53 -1.80 1.44
C GLN A 107 -15.75 -1.88 0.51
#